data_AF-A0A1Q3MMM6-F1
#
_entry.id   AF-A0A1Q3MMM6-F1
#
_cell.length_a   1.000
_cell.length_b   1.000
_cell.length_c   1.000
_cell.angle_alpha   90.00
_cell.angle_beta   90.00
_cell.angle_gamma   90.00
#
_symmetry.space_group_name_H-M   'P 1'
#
loop_
_entity.id
_entity.type
_entity.pdbx_description
1 polymer ?
#
loop_
_entity_poly.entity_id
_entity_poly.type
_entity_poly.pdbx_seq_one_letter_code
_entity_poly.pdbx_strand_id
1 'polypeptide(L)'
;MYVPNYVPDPIEIPGNVTEEPYMARLGFVKRVSGLHFFSLILVGLIAYGSYAPDRDASIWLLIVTLVVLAVLRVALRKGRQEARVSALCLPFVLVAVGFVLNHVQRAGWPVWTIIIGPGCALIYSLLCGRDFSFVGQYLLSLIASSTMIAAIVVMAPEGLPNARFALIANGIYLSYFVYDLASLLARRRLREEFAAVIDLYRDVLNIFGYVVRCIGHWRKHRIWVLPR
;
A
#
# COMPACT_ATOMS: atom_id res chain seq x y z
N MET A 1 -8.98 -23.48 25.20
CA MET A 1 -9.35 -22.13 24.69
C MET A 1 -8.93 -22.08 23.23
N TYR A 2 -9.85 -21.86 22.29
CA TYR A 2 -9.51 -21.73 20.87
C TYR A 2 -8.98 -20.30 20.62
N VAL A 3 -7.69 -20.17 20.37
CA VAL A 3 -7.08 -18.91 19.90
C VAL A 3 -7.19 -18.93 18.37
N PRO A 4 -7.80 -17.91 17.74
CA PRO A 4 -7.85 -17.84 16.28
C PRO A 4 -6.45 -17.93 15.68
N ASN A 5 -6.30 -18.58 14.54
CA ASN A 5 -5.00 -18.72 13.86
C ASN A 5 -4.40 -17.40 13.37
N TYR A 6 -5.16 -16.29 13.38
CA TYR A 6 -4.74 -14.97 12.89
C TYR A 6 -4.81 -13.93 14.00
N VAL A 7 -3.71 -13.18 14.18
CA VAL A 7 -3.58 -12.10 15.16
C VAL A 7 -3.19 -10.80 14.46
N PRO A 8 -4.00 -9.72 14.54
CA PRO A 8 -5.34 -9.65 15.09
C PRO A 8 -6.39 -10.18 14.11
N ASP A 9 -7.62 -10.38 14.59
CA ASP A 9 -8.75 -10.85 13.78
C ASP A 9 -8.83 -10.04 12.45
N PRO A 10 -8.87 -10.72 11.29
CA PRO A 10 -8.94 -10.05 10.00
C PRO A 10 -10.23 -9.23 9.92
N ILE A 11 -10.12 -8.05 9.29
CA ILE A 11 -11.31 -7.24 9.02
C ILE A 11 -11.94 -7.84 7.76
N GLU A 12 -12.85 -8.78 7.94
CA GLU A 12 -13.61 -9.37 6.85
C GLU A 12 -14.92 -8.62 6.66
N ILE A 13 -15.29 -8.36 5.41
CA ILE A 13 -16.61 -7.86 5.06
C ILE A 13 -17.39 -8.94 4.29
N PRO A 14 -18.72 -9.05 4.44
CA PRO A 14 -19.50 -10.02 3.67
C PRO A 14 -19.44 -9.75 2.16
N GLY A 15 -19.28 -10.80 1.36
CA GLY A 15 -19.13 -10.70 -0.10
C GLY A 15 -17.82 -10.06 -0.51
N ASN A 16 -16.76 -10.31 0.26
CA ASN A 16 -15.42 -9.82 -0.06
C ASN A 16 -14.81 -10.61 -1.22
N VAL A 17 -13.71 -10.08 -1.79
CA VAL A 17 -13.04 -10.72 -2.91
C VAL A 17 -12.51 -12.12 -2.58
N THR A 18 -12.18 -12.47 -1.32
CA THR A 18 -11.70 -13.84 -1.02
C THR A 18 -12.74 -14.92 -1.29
N GLU A 19 -14.03 -14.59 -1.21
CA GLU A 19 -15.17 -15.49 -1.47
C GLU A 19 -15.41 -15.71 -2.98
N GLU A 20 -14.80 -14.91 -3.83
CA GLU A 20 -15.00 -14.96 -5.28
C GLU A 20 -14.18 -16.07 -5.96
N PRO A 21 -14.60 -16.54 -7.16
CA PRO A 21 -13.81 -17.47 -7.96
C PRO A 21 -12.39 -16.98 -8.22
N TYR A 22 -11.43 -17.89 -8.27
CA TYR A 22 -9.99 -17.56 -8.40
C TYR A 22 -9.69 -16.53 -9.50
N MET A 23 -10.29 -16.69 -10.68
CA MET A 23 -10.06 -15.76 -11.80
C MET A 23 -10.57 -14.35 -11.53
N ALA A 24 -11.66 -14.20 -10.78
CA ALA A 24 -12.17 -12.90 -10.38
C ALA A 24 -11.25 -12.23 -9.35
N ARG A 25 -10.72 -13.01 -8.40
CA ARG A 25 -9.71 -12.55 -7.41
C ARG A 25 -8.44 -12.08 -8.08
N LEU A 26 -7.91 -12.87 -9.01
CA LEU A 26 -6.73 -12.50 -9.79
C LEU A 26 -6.99 -11.25 -10.65
N GLY A 27 -8.17 -11.15 -11.26
CA GLY A 27 -8.58 -9.97 -12.01
C GLY A 27 -8.60 -8.71 -11.14
N PHE A 28 -9.12 -8.81 -9.91
CA PHE A 28 -9.09 -7.72 -8.93
C PHE A 28 -7.64 -7.32 -8.58
N VAL A 29 -6.78 -8.29 -8.24
CA VAL A 29 -5.36 -8.05 -7.95
C VAL A 29 -4.67 -7.33 -9.09
N LYS A 30 -4.83 -7.81 -10.33
CA LYS A 30 -4.23 -7.20 -11.53
C LYS A 30 -4.67 -5.74 -11.72
N ARG A 31 -5.97 -5.45 -11.54
CA ARG A 31 -6.50 -4.10 -11.67
C ARG A 31 -6.01 -3.18 -10.57
N VAL A 32 -6.03 -3.62 -9.31
CA VAL A 32 -5.55 -2.81 -8.18
C VAL A 32 -4.06 -2.52 -8.31
N SER A 33 -3.24 -3.54 -8.62
CA SER A 33 -1.82 -3.35 -8.90
C SER A 33 -1.57 -2.36 -10.04
N GLY A 34 -2.35 -2.46 -11.13
CA GLY A 34 -2.25 -1.56 -12.28
C GLY A 34 -2.63 -0.12 -11.92
N LEU A 35 -3.80 0.08 -11.31
CA LEU A 35 -4.26 1.40 -10.88
C LEU A 35 -3.30 2.04 -9.87
N HIS A 36 -2.78 1.25 -8.92
CA HIS A 36 -1.80 1.73 -7.96
C HIS A 36 -0.50 2.14 -8.65
N PHE A 37 0.03 1.34 -9.56
CA PHE A 37 1.22 1.68 -10.36
C PHE A 37 1.03 2.99 -11.14
N PHE A 38 -0.11 3.17 -11.83
CA PHE A 38 -0.41 4.43 -12.52
C PHE A 38 -0.53 5.60 -11.55
N SER A 39 -1.12 5.39 -10.37
CA SER A 39 -1.21 6.43 -9.35
C SER A 39 0.17 6.86 -8.83
N LEU A 40 1.13 5.93 -8.72
CA LEU A 40 2.52 6.24 -8.35
C LEU A 40 3.26 6.98 -9.46
N ILE A 41 2.97 6.71 -10.73
CA ILE A 41 3.49 7.53 -11.84
C ILE A 41 2.99 8.98 -11.69
N LEU A 42 1.70 9.18 -11.43
CA LEU A 42 1.14 10.52 -11.22
C LEU A 42 1.78 11.22 -10.01
N VAL A 43 1.94 10.51 -8.90
CA VAL A 43 2.67 11.00 -7.72
C VAL A 43 4.11 11.37 -8.08
N GLY A 44 4.79 10.56 -8.88
CA GLY A 44 6.13 10.83 -9.39
C GLY A 44 6.17 12.10 -10.25
N LEU A 45 5.21 12.29 -11.15
CA LEU A 45 5.12 13.50 -11.97
C LEU A 45 4.96 14.76 -11.11
N ILE A 46 4.14 14.70 -10.06
CA ILE A 46 3.99 15.80 -9.10
C ILE A 46 5.28 15.99 -8.29
N ALA A 47 5.92 14.90 -7.85
CA ALA A 47 7.16 14.93 -7.08
C ALA A 47 8.34 15.53 -7.88
N TYR A 48 8.40 15.33 -9.19
CA TYR A 48 9.41 15.95 -10.07
C TYR A 48 8.95 17.30 -10.66
N GLY A 49 7.76 17.78 -10.29
CA GLY A 49 7.23 19.07 -10.71
C GLY A 49 8.01 20.25 -10.15
N SER A 50 7.91 21.39 -10.83
CA SER A 50 8.56 22.65 -10.41
C SER A 50 7.87 23.31 -9.22
N TYR A 51 6.56 23.12 -9.07
CA TYR A 51 5.77 23.72 -8.01
C TYR A 51 5.46 22.73 -6.88
N ALA A 52 5.79 23.12 -5.66
CA ALA A 52 5.26 22.54 -4.43
C ALA A 52 5.03 23.66 -3.42
N PRO A 53 3.97 23.60 -2.59
CA PRO A 53 3.83 24.43 -1.41
C PRO A 53 5.05 24.30 -0.48
N ASP A 54 5.13 25.15 0.54
CA ASP A 54 6.13 24.98 1.57
C ASP A 54 6.05 23.58 2.22
N ARG A 55 7.18 23.16 2.79
CA ARG A 55 7.32 21.80 3.34
C ARG A 55 6.27 21.51 4.40
N ASP A 56 6.04 22.46 5.29
CA ASP A 56 5.17 22.26 6.44
C ASP A 56 3.71 22.20 5.99
N ALA A 57 3.29 23.07 5.05
CA ALA A 57 1.97 22.99 4.41
C ALA A 57 1.77 21.67 3.65
N SER A 58 2.80 21.16 2.97
CA SER A 58 2.74 19.88 2.25
C SER A 58 2.53 18.70 3.22
N ILE A 59 3.25 18.69 4.36
CA ILE A 59 3.09 17.69 5.43
C ILE A 59 1.69 17.80 6.05
N TRP A 60 1.23 19.01 6.38
CA TRP A 60 -0.10 19.23 6.94
C TRP A 60 -1.20 18.82 5.98
N LEU A 61 -1.07 19.11 4.68
CA LEU A 61 -2.01 18.67 3.66
C LEU A 61 -2.12 17.14 3.64
N LEU A 62 -0.98 16.42 3.70
CA LEU A 62 -0.98 14.97 3.77
C LEU A 62 -1.66 14.45 5.04
N ILE A 63 -1.30 15.00 6.21
CA ILE A 63 -1.88 14.58 7.50
C ILE A 63 -3.39 14.82 7.51
N VAL A 64 -3.85 16.02 7.13
CA VAL A 64 -5.27 16.37 7.09
C VAL A 64 -6.01 15.45 6.12
N THR A 65 -5.47 15.21 4.93
CA THR A 65 -6.08 14.31 3.95
C THR A 65 -6.23 12.89 4.50
N LEU A 66 -5.19 12.35 5.15
CA LEU A 66 -5.24 11.02 5.75
C LEU A 66 -6.22 10.94 6.94
N VAL A 67 -6.28 11.99 7.77
CA VAL A 67 -7.25 12.08 8.88
C VAL A 67 -8.68 12.13 8.35
N VAL A 68 -8.95 12.95 7.33
CA VAL A 68 -10.27 13.02 6.68
C VAL A 68 -10.68 11.65 6.16
N LEU A 69 -9.77 10.94 5.46
CA LEU A 69 -10.04 9.58 4.99
C LEU A 69 -10.30 8.57 6.12
N ALA A 70 -9.59 8.70 7.25
CA ALA A 70 -9.82 7.86 8.42
C ALA A 70 -11.19 8.13 9.04
N VAL A 71 -11.58 9.40 9.18
CA VAL A 71 -12.90 9.80 9.69
C VAL A 71 -14.02 9.33 8.77
N LEU A 72 -13.87 9.52 7.45
CA LEU A 72 -14.85 9.06 6.45
C LEU A 72 -15.08 7.55 6.52
N ARG A 73 -14.00 6.76 6.73
CA ARG A 73 -14.10 5.30 6.88
C ARG A 73 -14.96 4.90 8.08
N VAL A 74 -14.79 5.59 9.21
CA VAL A 74 -15.54 5.32 10.45
C VAL A 74 -16.98 5.79 10.31
N ALA A 75 -17.21 6.99 9.74
CA ALA A 75 -18.52 7.60 9.61
C ALA A 75 -19.43 6.86 8.62
N LEU A 76 -18.91 6.46 7.45
CA LEU A 76 -19.70 5.88 6.35
C LEU A 76 -19.88 4.35 6.43
N ARG A 77 -19.54 3.74 7.58
CA ARG A 77 -19.80 2.34 7.93
C ARG A 77 -19.54 1.34 6.77
N LYS A 78 -18.28 1.28 6.28
CA LYS A 78 -17.72 0.23 5.40
C LYS A 78 -18.67 -0.31 4.31
N GLY A 79 -19.38 0.59 3.63
CA GLY A 79 -20.34 0.26 2.57
C GLY A 79 -19.89 0.78 1.20
N ARG A 80 -20.70 0.52 0.16
CA ARG A 80 -20.46 1.04 -1.20
C ARG A 80 -20.34 2.58 -1.24
N GLN A 81 -21.03 3.27 -0.34
CA GLN A 81 -20.92 4.73 -0.22
C GLN A 81 -19.53 5.16 0.27
N GLU A 82 -18.97 4.48 1.28
CA GLU A 82 -17.59 4.72 1.74
C GLU A 82 -16.59 4.50 0.61
N ALA A 83 -16.76 3.44 -0.19
CA ALA A 83 -15.87 3.16 -1.31
C ALA A 83 -15.90 4.27 -2.37
N ARG A 84 -17.10 4.77 -2.74
CA ARG A 84 -17.26 5.87 -3.70
C ARG A 84 -16.68 7.19 -3.18
N VAL A 85 -17.02 7.55 -1.95
CA VAL A 85 -16.53 8.80 -1.35
C VAL A 85 -15.02 8.77 -1.19
N SER A 86 -14.47 7.62 -0.75
CA SER A 86 -13.03 7.44 -0.70
C SER A 86 -12.43 7.62 -2.09
N ALA A 87 -12.96 6.94 -3.13
CA ALA A 87 -12.50 7.06 -4.52
C ALA A 87 -12.40 8.51 -5.00
N LEU A 88 -13.37 9.36 -4.64
CA LEU A 88 -13.36 10.79 -4.97
C LEU A 88 -12.23 11.56 -4.27
N CYS A 89 -11.74 11.07 -3.13
CA CYS A 89 -10.62 11.66 -2.42
C CYS A 89 -9.24 11.28 -2.99
N LEU A 90 -9.15 10.32 -3.93
CA LEU A 90 -7.88 9.85 -4.50
C LEU A 90 -7.01 11.01 -5.04
N PRO A 91 -7.52 11.97 -5.84
CA PRO A 91 -6.69 13.04 -6.38
C PRO A 91 -6.01 13.87 -5.28
N PHE A 92 -6.71 14.14 -4.17
CA PHE A 92 -6.16 14.88 -3.04
C PHE A 92 -5.02 14.13 -2.36
N VAL A 93 -5.14 12.80 -2.23
CA VAL A 93 -4.06 11.95 -1.70
C VAL A 93 -2.85 12.00 -2.62
N LEU A 94 -3.04 11.85 -3.94
CA LEU A 94 -1.94 11.85 -4.90
C LEU A 94 -1.18 13.18 -4.89
N VAL A 95 -1.91 14.31 -4.83
CA VAL A 95 -1.31 15.65 -4.72
C VAL A 95 -0.55 15.81 -3.41
N ALA A 96 -1.16 15.43 -2.28
CA ALA A 96 -0.53 15.58 -0.97
C ALA A 96 0.75 14.73 -0.85
N VAL A 97 0.70 13.47 -1.28
CA VAL A 97 1.87 12.58 -1.30
C VAL A 97 2.92 13.10 -2.28
N GLY A 98 2.51 13.53 -3.48
CA GLY A 98 3.41 14.11 -4.49
C GLY A 98 4.17 15.34 -3.98
N PHE A 99 3.51 16.26 -3.28
CA PHE A 99 4.17 17.42 -2.69
C PHE A 99 5.16 17.05 -1.59
N VAL A 100 4.83 16.10 -0.71
CA VAL A 100 5.79 15.61 0.28
C VAL A 100 6.99 14.95 -0.39
N LEU A 101 6.76 14.13 -1.42
CA LEU A 101 7.83 13.49 -2.17
C LEU A 101 8.66 14.48 -3.00
N ASN A 102 8.10 15.62 -3.41
CA ASN A 102 8.88 16.71 -4.03
C ASN A 102 9.96 17.23 -3.07
N HIS A 103 9.61 17.48 -1.81
CA HIS A 103 10.58 17.91 -0.80
C HIS A 103 11.63 16.83 -0.50
N VAL A 104 11.21 15.56 -0.46
CA VAL A 104 12.13 14.41 -0.30
C VAL A 104 13.10 14.32 -1.49
N GLN A 105 12.60 14.48 -2.71
CA GLN A 105 13.40 14.51 -3.94
C GLN A 105 14.40 15.67 -3.93
N ARG A 106 13.97 16.89 -3.56
CA ARG A 106 14.84 18.08 -3.45
C ARG A 106 15.90 17.95 -2.36
N ALA A 107 15.63 17.16 -1.32
CA ALA A 107 16.60 16.79 -0.30
C ALA A 107 17.62 15.71 -0.78
N GLY A 108 17.58 15.32 -2.06
CA GLY A 108 18.54 14.40 -2.66
C GLY A 108 18.19 12.92 -2.53
N TRP A 109 17.00 12.58 -2.01
CA TRP A 109 16.58 11.20 -1.86
C TRP A 109 16.11 10.60 -3.20
N PRO A 110 16.35 9.30 -3.44
CA PRO A 110 16.08 8.66 -4.73
C PRO A 110 14.58 8.34 -4.92
N VAL A 111 13.73 9.35 -5.10
CA VAL A 111 12.27 9.17 -5.23
C VAL A 111 11.87 8.35 -6.48
N TRP A 112 12.69 8.32 -7.52
CA TRP A 112 12.45 7.49 -8.71
C TRP A 112 12.28 5.98 -8.41
N THR A 113 12.80 5.50 -7.28
CA THR A 113 12.73 4.08 -6.91
C THR A 113 11.30 3.62 -6.61
N ILE A 114 10.39 4.56 -6.28
CA ILE A 114 8.98 4.25 -5.96
C ILE A 114 8.24 3.57 -7.11
N ILE A 115 8.73 3.68 -8.35
CA ILE A 115 8.08 3.10 -9.53
C ILE A 115 8.61 1.70 -9.83
N ILE A 116 9.88 1.41 -9.54
CA ILE A 116 10.54 0.18 -9.99
C ILE A 116 9.98 -1.04 -9.28
N GLY A 117 9.94 -1.03 -7.94
CA GLY A 117 9.37 -2.12 -7.14
C GLY A 117 7.95 -2.51 -7.57
N PRO A 118 6.98 -1.59 -7.49
CA PRO A 118 5.61 -1.86 -7.89
C PRO A 118 5.48 -2.14 -9.41
N GLY A 119 6.36 -1.61 -10.26
CA GLY A 119 6.43 -1.97 -11.68
C GLY A 119 6.76 -3.45 -11.88
N CYS A 120 7.80 -3.96 -11.21
CA CYS A 120 8.12 -5.39 -11.21
C CYS A 120 6.96 -6.24 -10.64
N ALA A 121 6.31 -5.76 -9.57
CA ALA A 121 5.17 -6.44 -8.96
C ALA A 121 3.93 -6.47 -9.88
N LEU A 122 3.72 -5.42 -10.68
CA LEU A 122 2.69 -5.39 -11.72
C LEU A 122 3.02 -6.38 -12.83
N ILE A 123 4.26 -6.38 -13.33
CA ILE A 123 4.69 -7.34 -14.37
C ILE A 123 4.46 -8.78 -13.90
N TYR A 124 4.90 -9.11 -12.68
CA TYR A 124 4.63 -10.41 -12.08
C TYR A 124 3.13 -10.71 -12.06
N SER A 125 2.32 -9.76 -11.60
CA SER A 125 0.87 -9.92 -11.52
C SER A 125 0.25 -10.20 -12.88
N LEU A 126 0.69 -9.51 -13.93
CA LEU A 126 0.19 -9.67 -15.30
C LEU A 126 0.58 -11.02 -15.91
N LEU A 127 1.84 -11.45 -15.72
CA LEU A 127 2.37 -12.71 -16.25
C LEU A 127 1.81 -13.93 -15.53
N CYS A 128 1.54 -13.82 -14.23
CA CYS A 128 0.92 -14.91 -13.48
C CYS A 128 -0.55 -15.10 -13.88
N GLY A 129 -0.85 -16.35 -14.27
CA GLY A 129 -2.20 -16.83 -14.56
C GLY A 129 -2.72 -17.72 -13.44
N ARG A 130 -2.64 -19.04 -13.65
CA ARG A 130 -3.30 -20.04 -12.81
C ARG A 130 -2.77 -20.13 -11.37
N ASP A 131 -1.48 -19.84 -11.16
CA ASP A 131 -0.78 -20.09 -9.90
C ASP A 131 -0.16 -18.79 -9.34
N PHE A 132 -0.99 -17.82 -8.99
CA PHE A 132 -0.55 -16.56 -8.38
C PHE A 132 -0.25 -16.76 -6.89
N SER A 133 0.94 -16.36 -6.46
CA SER A 133 1.37 -16.40 -5.06
C SER A 133 1.85 -15.04 -4.61
N PHE A 134 1.34 -14.55 -3.48
CA PHE A 134 1.82 -13.31 -2.86
C PHE A 134 3.29 -13.40 -2.43
N VAL A 135 3.72 -14.57 -1.93
CA VAL A 135 5.14 -14.82 -1.60
C VAL A 135 6.00 -14.79 -2.85
N GLY A 136 5.52 -15.42 -3.93
CA GLY A 136 6.18 -15.38 -5.24
C GLY A 136 6.28 -13.96 -5.79
N GLN A 137 5.20 -13.19 -5.71
CA GLN A 137 5.16 -11.77 -6.09
C GLN A 137 6.20 -10.97 -5.31
N TYR A 138 6.23 -11.10 -3.98
CA TYR A 138 7.20 -10.39 -3.15
C TYR A 138 8.64 -10.74 -3.53
N LEU A 139 9.00 -12.03 -3.50
CA LEU A 139 10.38 -12.46 -3.70
C LEU A 139 10.90 -12.13 -5.11
N LEU A 140 10.13 -12.46 -6.15
CA LEU A 140 10.58 -12.25 -7.54
C LEU A 140 10.60 -10.77 -7.90
N SER A 141 9.62 -9.99 -7.43
CA SER A 141 9.62 -8.55 -7.66
C SER A 141 10.75 -7.87 -6.89
N LEU A 142 11.07 -8.32 -5.67
CA LEU A 142 12.19 -7.81 -4.88
C LEU A 142 13.52 -8.08 -5.57
N ILE A 143 13.76 -9.31 -6.05
CA ILE A 143 14.99 -9.66 -6.77
C ILE A 143 15.12 -8.81 -8.04
N ALA A 144 14.06 -8.76 -8.87
CA ALA A 144 14.07 -8.02 -10.12
C ALA A 144 14.29 -6.52 -9.90
N SER A 145 13.50 -5.90 -9.02
CA SER A 145 13.61 -4.47 -8.72
C SER A 145 14.93 -4.10 -8.06
N SER A 146 15.45 -4.92 -7.13
CA SER A 146 16.76 -4.68 -6.49
C SER A 146 17.89 -4.74 -7.51
N THR A 147 17.83 -5.70 -8.45
CA THR A 147 18.79 -5.81 -9.55
C THR A 147 18.76 -4.58 -10.44
N MET A 148 17.55 -4.12 -10.81
CA MET A 148 17.38 -2.91 -11.62
C MET A 148 17.89 -1.66 -10.91
N ILE A 149 17.55 -1.48 -9.63
CA ILE A 149 18.02 -0.34 -8.82
C ILE A 149 19.55 -0.35 -8.72
N ALA A 150 20.15 -1.51 -8.43
CA ALA A 150 21.60 -1.65 -8.35
C ALA A 150 22.27 -1.33 -9.68
N ALA A 151 21.72 -1.82 -10.80
CA ALA A 151 22.24 -1.54 -12.14
C ALA A 151 22.19 -0.03 -12.46
N ILE A 152 21.06 0.63 -12.20
CA ILE A 152 20.90 2.08 -12.43
C ILE A 152 21.91 2.87 -11.58
N VAL A 153 22.09 2.49 -10.32
CA VAL A 153 23.03 3.16 -9.42
C VAL A 153 24.48 2.98 -9.86
N VAL A 154 24.88 1.78 -10.29
CA VAL A 154 26.24 1.55 -10.80
C VAL A 154 26.52 2.39 -12.06
N MET A 155 25.50 2.62 -12.88
CA MET A 155 25.61 3.46 -14.07
C MET A 155 25.53 4.98 -13.77
N ALA A 156 25.13 5.37 -12.55
CA ALA A 156 24.93 6.76 -12.15
C ALA A 156 26.06 7.24 -11.20
N PRO A 157 26.92 8.19 -11.61
CA PRO A 157 28.12 8.61 -10.86
C PRO A 157 27.88 9.09 -9.42
N GLU A 158 26.67 9.56 -9.10
CA GLU A 158 26.33 10.14 -7.78
C GLU A 158 25.59 9.16 -6.84
N GLY A 159 25.42 7.89 -7.23
CA GLY A 159 24.38 7.02 -6.67
C GLY A 159 24.75 6.14 -5.46
N LEU A 160 26.02 5.94 -5.12
CA LEU A 160 26.46 4.94 -4.13
C LEU A 160 25.88 5.14 -2.71
N PRO A 161 25.91 6.36 -2.11
CA PRO A 161 25.31 6.59 -0.80
C PRO A 161 23.78 6.37 -0.79
N ASN A 162 23.13 6.66 -1.92
CA ASN A 162 21.69 6.55 -2.10
C ASN A 162 21.22 5.13 -2.41
N ALA A 163 22.12 4.24 -2.87
CA ALA A 163 21.82 2.86 -3.23
C ALA A 163 21.25 2.06 -2.07
N ARG A 164 21.90 2.16 -0.89
CA ARG A 164 21.49 1.44 0.31
C ARG A 164 20.07 1.82 0.71
N PHE A 165 19.79 3.12 0.73
CA PHE A 165 18.46 3.63 1.08
C PHE A 165 17.42 3.22 0.04
N ALA A 166 17.73 3.31 -1.25
CA ALA A 166 16.87 2.86 -2.34
C ALA A 166 16.48 1.39 -2.20
N LEU A 167 17.45 0.50 -1.96
CA LEU A 167 17.22 -0.94 -1.81
C LEU A 167 16.39 -1.27 -0.57
N ILE A 168 16.71 -0.65 0.58
CA ILE A 168 15.95 -0.85 1.83
C ILE A 168 14.52 -0.33 1.68
N ALA A 169 14.35 0.89 1.16
CA ALA A 169 13.04 1.49 0.93
C ALA A 169 12.20 0.63 -0.02
N ASN A 170 12.78 0.12 -1.10
CA ASN A 170 12.12 -0.79 -2.03
C ASN A 170 11.67 -2.10 -1.36
N GLY A 171 12.52 -2.72 -0.54
CA GLY A 171 12.17 -3.93 0.18
C GLY A 171 11.04 -3.72 1.19
N ILE A 172 11.14 -2.66 2.00
CA ILE A 172 10.09 -2.28 2.95
C ILE A 172 8.79 -2.00 2.19
N TYR A 173 8.84 -1.17 1.16
CA TYR A 173 7.67 -0.84 0.35
C TYR A 173 7.00 -2.09 -0.24
N LEU A 174 7.77 -2.99 -0.89
CA LEU A 174 7.23 -4.20 -1.51
C LEU A 174 6.59 -5.14 -0.48
N SER A 175 7.21 -5.29 0.69
CA SER A 175 6.63 -6.12 1.76
C SER A 175 5.29 -5.57 2.24
N TYR A 176 5.19 -4.26 2.47
CA TYR A 176 3.92 -3.61 2.81
C TYR A 176 2.91 -3.72 1.68
N PHE A 177 3.31 -3.42 0.43
CA PHE A 177 2.42 -3.48 -0.73
C PHE A 177 1.79 -4.87 -0.90
N VAL A 178 2.61 -5.94 -0.83
CA VAL A 178 2.11 -7.32 -0.97
C VAL A 178 1.22 -7.71 0.20
N TYR A 179 1.59 -7.34 1.42
CA TYR A 179 0.77 -7.57 2.61
C TYR A 179 -0.60 -6.86 2.52
N ASP A 180 -0.60 -5.59 2.14
CA ASP A 180 -1.81 -4.80 2.02
C ASP A 180 -2.68 -5.32 0.88
N LEU A 181 -2.10 -5.69 -0.26
CA LEU A 181 -2.83 -6.28 -1.37
C LEU A 181 -3.52 -7.60 -0.99
N ALA A 182 -2.84 -8.47 -0.23
CA ALA A 182 -3.45 -9.69 0.31
C ALA A 182 -4.60 -9.38 1.28
N SER A 183 -4.39 -8.43 2.20
CA SER A 183 -5.41 -8.04 3.17
C SER A 183 -6.60 -7.29 2.56
N LEU A 184 -6.43 -6.66 1.39
CA LEU A 184 -7.51 -5.99 0.66
C LEU A 184 -8.54 -6.98 0.12
N LEU A 185 -8.12 -8.22 -0.20
CA LEU A 185 -9.05 -9.24 -0.67
C LEU A 185 -10.16 -9.53 0.35
N ALA A 186 -9.84 -9.47 1.65
CA ALA A 186 -10.79 -9.67 2.74
C ALA A 186 -11.61 -8.42 3.07
N ARG A 187 -11.11 -7.22 2.70
CA ARG A 187 -11.65 -5.91 3.14
C ARG A 187 -12.49 -5.20 2.07
N ARG A 188 -12.45 -5.65 0.82
CA ARG A 188 -13.09 -5.00 -0.33
C ARG A 188 -13.91 -5.99 -1.14
N ARG A 189 -14.85 -5.47 -1.92
CA ARG A 189 -15.65 -6.22 -2.89
C ARG A 189 -15.16 -5.98 -4.32
N LEU A 190 -15.59 -6.81 -5.26
CA LEU A 190 -15.39 -6.52 -6.68
C LEU A 190 -16.00 -5.16 -7.04
N ARG A 191 -15.39 -4.44 -8.00
CA ARG A 191 -15.76 -3.08 -8.43
C ARG A 191 -15.44 -1.96 -7.43
N GLU A 192 -14.73 -2.27 -6.35
CA GLU A 192 -14.21 -1.30 -5.38
C GLU A 192 -12.70 -1.06 -5.56
N GLU A 193 -12.15 -1.26 -6.76
CA GLU A 193 -10.71 -1.21 -7.01
C GLU A 193 -10.09 0.16 -6.69
N PHE A 194 -10.77 1.27 -7.01
CA PHE A 194 -10.28 2.61 -6.66
C PHE A 194 -10.21 2.84 -5.15
N ALA A 195 -11.22 2.37 -4.41
CA ALA A 195 -11.20 2.44 -2.96
C ALA A 195 -10.08 1.57 -2.38
N ALA A 196 -9.81 0.42 -2.99
CA ALA A 196 -8.69 -0.44 -2.62
C ALA A 196 -7.32 0.24 -2.85
N VAL A 197 -7.16 1.01 -3.93
CA VAL A 197 -5.93 1.80 -4.15
C VAL A 197 -5.74 2.86 -3.06
N ILE A 198 -6.80 3.57 -2.67
CA ILE A 198 -6.71 4.55 -1.57
C ILE A 198 -6.37 3.90 -0.25
N ASP A 199 -6.90 2.70 -0.02
CA ASP A 199 -6.55 1.94 1.17
C ASP A 199 -5.04 1.65 1.21
N LEU A 200 -4.37 1.38 0.08
CA LEU A 200 -2.90 1.22 0.03
C LEU A 200 -2.15 2.48 0.50
N TYR A 201 -2.66 3.68 0.20
CA TYR A 201 -2.08 4.93 0.69
C TYR A 201 -2.39 5.18 2.17
N ARG A 202 -3.63 4.91 2.59
CA ARG A 202 -4.09 5.13 3.96
C ARG A 202 -3.47 4.14 4.93
N ASP A 203 -3.23 2.91 4.49
CA ASP A 203 -2.80 1.83 5.37
C ASP A 203 -1.34 1.97 5.88
N VAL A 204 -0.60 2.96 5.37
CA VAL A 204 0.64 3.45 6.01
C VAL A 204 0.38 3.87 7.47
N LEU A 205 -0.79 4.43 7.78
CA LEU A 205 -1.20 4.74 9.17
C LEU A 205 -1.71 3.51 9.94
N ASN A 206 -1.97 2.40 9.25
CA ASN A 206 -2.58 1.22 9.86
C ASN A 206 -1.60 0.44 10.75
N ILE A 207 -0.30 0.75 10.72
CA ILE A 207 0.66 0.32 11.75
C ILE A 207 0.15 0.68 13.15
N PHE A 208 -0.35 1.90 13.34
CA PHE A 208 -0.86 2.36 14.64
C PHE A 208 -2.13 1.60 15.04
N GLY A 209 -3.04 1.38 14.09
CA GLY A 209 -4.26 0.61 14.31
C GLY A 209 -4.01 -0.88 14.57
N TYR A 210 -2.99 -1.46 13.92
CA TYR A 210 -2.57 -2.85 14.10
C TYR A 210 -2.14 -3.11 15.54
N VAL A 211 -1.30 -2.24 16.14
CA VAL A 211 -0.86 -2.36 17.53
C VAL A 211 -2.05 -2.38 18.49
N VAL A 212 -3.00 -1.45 18.34
CA VAL A 212 -4.20 -1.39 19.18
C VAL A 212 -5.05 -2.65 19.04
N ARG A 213 -5.23 -3.16 17.81
CA ARG A 213 -5.98 -4.39 17.56
C ARG A 213 -5.28 -5.62 18.13
N CYS A 214 -3.95 -5.70 18.06
CA CYS A 214 -3.19 -6.76 18.71
C CYS A 214 -3.39 -6.73 20.22
N ILE A 215 -3.26 -5.55 20.84
CA ILE A 215 -3.54 -5.39 22.28
C ILE A 215 -4.99 -5.82 22.60
N GLY A 216 -5.97 -5.40 21.80
CA GLY A 216 -7.36 -5.81 21.94
C GLY A 216 -7.57 -7.32 21.80
N HIS A 217 -6.95 -7.95 20.79
CA HIS A 217 -7.00 -9.39 20.56
C HIS A 217 -6.42 -10.14 21.77
N TRP A 218 -5.25 -9.74 22.27
CA TRP A 218 -4.64 -10.38 23.46
C TRP A 218 -5.41 -10.12 24.75
N ARG A 219 -6.14 -9.00 24.86
CA ARG A 219 -7.08 -8.77 25.98
C ARG A 219 -8.28 -9.71 25.92
N LYS A 220 -8.77 -10.04 24.73
CA LYS A 220 -9.92 -10.95 24.50
C LYS A 220 -9.52 -12.42 24.60
N HIS A 221 -8.35 -12.79 24.08
CA HIS A 221 -7.80 -14.15 24.06
C HIS A 221 -6.63 -14.27 25.04
N ARG A 222 -6.90 -14.07 26.33
CA ARG A 222 -5.86 -14.18 27.38
C ARG A 222 -5.37 -15.62 27.50
N ILE A 223 -4.13 -15.85 27.04
CA ILE A 223 -3.44 -17.15 27.08
C ILE A 223 -3.18 -17.65 28.52
N TRP A 224 -3.20 -16.75 29.51
CA TRP A 224 -2.77 -17.01 30.89
C TRP A 224 -3.91 -17.29 31.87
N VAL A 225 -5.17 -17.38 31.43
CA VAL A 225 -6.28 -17.73 32.31
C VAL A 225 -6.51 -19.23 32.23
N LEU A 226 -6.08 -19.96 33.26
CA LEU A 226 -6.36 -21.39 33.43
C LEU A 226 -7.89 -21.61 33.34
N PRO A 227 -8.35 -22.63 32.59
CA PRO A 227 -9.76 -22.99 32.59
C PRO A 227 -10.16 -23.38 34.02
N ARG A 228 -11.25 -22.78 34.52
CA ARG A 228 -11.95 -23.27 35.72
C ARG A 228 -12.80 -24.48 35.36
#